data_AF-A0A0J1I9A6-F1
#
_entry.id   AF-A0A0J1I9A6-F1
#
_cell.length_a   1.000
_cell.length_b   1.000
_cell.length_c   1.000
_cell.angle_alpha   90.00
_cell.angle_beta   90.00
_cell.angle_gamma   90.00
#
_symmetry.space_group_name_H-M   'P 1'
#
loop_
_entity.id
_entity.type
_entity.pdbx_description
1 polymer ?
#
loop_
_entity_poly.entity_id
_entity_poly.type
_entity_poly.pdbx_seq_one_letter_code
_entity_poly.pdbx_strand_id
1 'polypeptide(L)' 'MTDMYTMVKRAKADPEMLHELIKLFEPKVNKLTKRTSPNDMADLSQELKLMLIQSTYQYDLDSIPGFWEFKDQLNRE' A
#
# COMPACT_ATOMS: atom_id res chain seq x y z
N MET A 1 -17.02 4.47 9.68
CA MET A 1 -15.79 3.67 9.51
C MET A 1 -15.24 4.00 8.14
N THR A 2 -14.03 4.55 8.04
CA THR A 2 -13.38 4.82 6.75
C THR A 2 -12.87 3.48 6.21
N ASP A 3 -13.30 3.09 5.02
CA ASP A 3 -12.78 1.87 4.38
C ASP A 3 -11.32 2.05 3.92
N MET A 4 -10.64 0.93 3.69
CA MET A 4 -9.22 0.91 3.31
C MET A 4 -8.98 1.67 1.99
N TYR A 5 -9.93 1.61 1.05
CA TYR A 5 -9.83 2.30 -0.24
C TYR A 5 -9.76 3.82 -0.04
N THR A 6 -10.64 4.34 0.80
CA THR A 6 -10.73 5.75 1.15
C THR A 6 -9.51 6.20 1.96
N MET A 7 -9.01 5.35 2.87
CA MET A 7 -7.77 5.63 3.61
C MET A 7 -6.57 5.74 2.65
N VAL A 8 -6.39 4.80 1.73
CA VAL A 8 -5.29 4.82 0.75
C VAL A 8 -5.38 6.04 -0.16
N LYS A 9 -6.58 6.37 -0.67
CA LYS A 9 -6.77 7.58 -1.50
C LYS A 9 -6.40 8.86 -0.73
N ARG A 10 -6.81 8.99 0.53
CA ARG A 10 -6.51 10.17 1.37
C ARG A 10 -5.04 10.24 1.79
N ALA A 11 -4.42 9.09 2.10
CA ALA A 11 -3.02 9.00 2.52
C ALA A 11 -2.02 9.57 1.49
N LYS A 12 -2.41 9.66 0.20
CA LYS A 12 -1.59 10.31 -0.83
C LYS A 12 -1.40 11.82 -0.60
N ALA A 13 -2.36 12.48 0.06
CA ALA A 13 -2.38 13.93 0.27
C ALA A 13 -2.37 14.32 1.77
N ASP A 14 -2.63 13.38 2.67
CA ASP A 14 -2.71 13.58 4.11
C ASP A 14 -1.66 12.71 4.85
N PRO A 15 -0.56 13.31 5.34
CA PRO A 15 0.48 12.60 6.08
C PRO A 15 -0.03 11.90 7.35
N GLU A 16 -1.04 12.44 8.03
CA GLU A 16 -1.61 11.79 9.22
C GLU A 16 -2.37 10.53 8.83
N MET A 17 -3.11 10.59 7.72
CA MET A 17 -3.77 9.39 7.19
C MET A 17 -2.77 8.33 6.74
N LEU A 18 -1.63 8.74 6.14
CA LEU A 18 -0.54 7.83 5.80
C LEU A 18 0.06 7.18 7.05
N HIS A 19 0.25 7.95 8.13
CA HIS A 19 0.74 7.44 9.41
C HIS A 19 -0.23 6.43 10.03
N GLU A 20 -1.53 6.72 10.02
CA GLU A 20 -2.56 5.77 10.48
C GLU A 20 -2.60 4.50 9.63
N LEU A 21 -2.39 4.62 8.31
CA LEU A 21 -2.25 3.47 7.43
C LEU A 21 -1.00 2.64 7.79
N ILE A 22 0.14 3.26 8.06
CA ILE A 22 1.34 2.55 8.50
C ILE A 22 1.11 1.82 9.83
N LYS A 23 0.47 2.48 10.81
CA LYS A 23 0.09 1.87 12.10
C LYS A 23 -0.82 0.66 11.93
N LEU A 24 -1.79 0.75 11.02
CA LEU A 24 -2.70 -0.36 10.71
C LEU A 24 -1.94 -1.63 10.27
N PHE A 25 -0.82 -1.46 9.56
CA PHE A 25 0.01 -2.56 9.08
C PHE A 25 1.12 -2.99 10.04
N GLU A 26 1.37 -2.28 11.16
CA GLU A 26 2.40 -2.65 12.13
C GLU A 26 2.30 -4.09 12.67
N PRO A 27 1.11 -4.64 12.97
CA PRO A 27 0.99 -6.04 13.41
C PRO A 27 1.55 -7.03 12.38
N LYS A 28 1.38 -6.72 11.10
CA LYS A 28 1.88 -7.54 9.99
C LYS A 28 3.39 -7.37 9.83
N VAL A 29 3.89 -6.14 9.84
CA VAL A 29 5.33 -5.83 9.77
C VAL A 29 6.08 -6.53 10.91
N ASN A 30 5.61 -6.36 12.14
CA ASN A 30 6.20 -6.99 13.34
C ASN A 30 6.21 -8.51 13.28
N LYS A 31 5.20 -9.13 12.66
CA LYS A 31 5.15 -10.58 12.48
C LYS A 31 6.18 -11.07 11.46
N LEU A 32 6.44 -10.28 10.42
CA LEU A 32 7.42 -10.61 9.38
C LEU A 32 8.86 -10.41 9.87
N THR A 33 9.14 -9.32 10.59
CA THR A 33 10.48 -9.00 11.10
C THR A 33 10.96 -10.00 12.15
N LYS A 34 10.06 -10.59 12.95
CA LYS A 34 10.41 -11.66 13.90
C LYS A 34 10.96 -12.94 13.26
N ARG A 35 10.91 -13.06 11.93
CA ARG A 35 11.46 -14.20 11.17
C ARG A 35 12.87 -13.94 10.63
N THR A 36 13.44 -12.76 10.86
CA THR A 36 14.80 -12.41 10.43
C THR A 36 15.79 -12.39 11.60
N SER A 37 17.08 -12.24 11.31
CA SER A 37 18.11 -12.12 12.34
C SER A 37 17.92 -10.84 13.15
N PRO A 38 18.24 -10.82 14.46
CA PRO A 38 18.07 -9.62 15.29
C PRO A 38 18.75 -8.36 14.73
N ASN A 39 19.86 -8.54 14.02
CA ASN A 39 20.61 -7.45 13.41
C ASN A 39 19.87 -6.84 12.22
N ASP A 40 19.10 -7.64 11.48
CA ASP A 40 18.39 -7.20 10.27
C ASP A 40 16.94 -6.77 10.58
N MET A 41 16.46 -6.98 11.80
CA MET A 41 15.05 -6.72 12.18
C MET A 41 14.66 -5.25 11.99
N ALA A 42 15.55 -4.32 12.35
CA ALA A 42 15.29 -2.89 12.26
C ALA A 42 15.24 -2.43 10.80
N ASP A 43 16.23 -2.83 10.01
CA ASP A 43 16.34 -2.50 8.59
C ASP A 43 15.17 -3.06 7.80
N LEU A 44 14.82 -4.34 8.02
CA LEU A 44 13.67 -4.97 7.37
C LEU A 44 12.35 -4.29 7.75
N SER A 45 12.21 -3.86 9.01
CA SER A 45 11.02 -3.10 9.45
C SER A 45 10.88 -1.80 8.66
N GLN A 46 11.98 -1.07 8.49
CA GLN A 46 12.00 0.18 7.76
C GLN A 46 11.74 -0.02 6.27
N GLU A 47 12.34 -1.03 5.65
CA GLU A 47 12.12 -1.37 4.24
C GLU A 47 10.66 -1.73 3.97
N LEU A 48 10.05 -2.57 4.82
CA LEU A 48 8.63 -2.91 4.70
C LEU A 48 7.71 -1.69 4.83
N LYS A 49 8.05 -0.74 5.71
CA LYS A 49 7.31 0.53 5.85
C LYS A 49 7.47 1.41 4.60
N LEU A 50 8.69 1.49 4.03
CA LEU A 50 8.93 2.21 2.78
C LEU A 50 8.16 1.60 1.60
N MET A 51 8.15 0.27 1.48
CA MET A 51 7.38 -0.42 0.44
C MET A 51 5.87 -0.16 0.59
N LEU A 52 5.35 -0.11 1.81
CA LEU A 52 3.94 0.24 2.06
C LEU A 52 3.62 1.66 1.58
N ILE A 53 4.50 2.63 1.89
CA ILE A 53 4.35 4.02 1.45
C ILE A 53 4.37 4.07 -0.09
N GLN A 54 5.37 3.46 -0.72
CA GLN A 54 5.49 3.41 -2.19
C GLN A 54 4.24 2.81 -2.84
N SER A 55 3.78 1.67 -2.31
CA SER A 55 2.57 0.99 -2.78
C SER A 55 1.33 1.88 -2.65
N THR A 56 1.22 2.63 -1.55
CA THR A 56 0.12 3.60 -1.33
C THR A 56 0.10 4.67 -2.40
N TYR A 57 1.25 5.25 -2.76
CA TYR A 57 1.34 6.27 -3.81
C TYR A 57 1.07 5.72 -5.21
N GLN A 58 1.60 4.51 -5.50
CA GLN A 58 1.45 3.84 -6.79
C GLN A 58 0.03 3.27 -7.02
N TYR A 59 -0.76 3.07 -5.96
CA TYR A 59 -2.10 2.51 -6.06
C TYR A 59 -3.05 3.47 -6.78
N ASP A 60 -3.24 3.29 -8.08
CA ASP A 60 -4.17 4.05 -8.89
C ASP A 60 -5.38 3.19 -9.27
N LEU A 61 -6.54 3.52 -8.69
CA LEU A 61 -7.81 2.89 -9.04
C LEU A 61 -8.55 3.64 -10.14
N ASP A 62 -8.19 4.90 -10.36
CA ASP A 62 -8.87 5.75 -11.34
C ASP A 62 -8.42 5.37 -12.77
N SER A 63 -7.28 4.70 -12.90
CA SER A 63 -6.79 4.13 -14.15
C SER A 63 -7.32 2.71 -14.47
N ILE A 64 -8.12 2.09 -13.60
CA ILE A 64 -8.61 0.72 -13.84
C ILE A 64 -9.75 0.79 -14.87
N PRO A 65 -9.61 0.16 -16.06
CA PRO A 65 -10.66 0.17 -17.05
C PRO A 65 -11.86 -0.64 -16.56
N GLY A 66 -13.06 -0.12 -16.81
CA GLY A 66 -14.29 -0.88 -16.72
C GLY A 66 -14.32 -2.01 -17.76
N PHE A 67 -15.25 -2.94 -17.59
CA PHE A 67 -15.35 -4.14 -18.44
C PHE A 67 -15.34 -3.83 -19.94
N TRP A 68 -16.11 -2.82 -20.37
CA TRP A 68 -16.20 -2.44 -21.78
C TRP A 68 -14.93 -1.77 -22.28
N GLU A 69 -14.33 -0.88 -21.48
CA GLU A 69 -13.06 -0.21 -21.81
C GLU A 69 -11.93 -1.23 -21.94
N PHE A 70 -11.91 -2.24 -21.05
CA PHE A 70 -10.97 -3.34 -21.11
C PHE A 70 -11.17 -4.20 -22.38
N LYS A 71 -12.41 -4.56 -22.71
CA LYS A 71 -12.74 -5.28 -23.95
C LYS A 71 -12.29 -4.50 -25.18
N ASP A 72 -12.49 -3.18 -25.20
CA ASP A 72 -12.10 -2.33 -26.32
C ASP A 72 -10.59 -2.13 -26.43
N GLN A 73 -9.84 -2.21 -25.32
CA GLN A 73 -8.37 -2.25 -25.31
C GLN A 73 -7.84 -3.57 -25.91
N LEU A 74 -8.41 -4.71 -25.52
CA LEU A 74 -8.02 -6.03 -26.04
C LEU A 74 -8.22 -6.19 -27.55
N ASN A 75 -9.23 -5.53 -28.12
CA ASN A 75 -9.49 -5.61 -29.56
C ASN A 75 -8.57 -4.70 -30.41
N ARG A 76 -7.70 -3.89 -29.77
CA ARG A 76 -6.77 -2.98 -30.45
C ARG A 76 -5.33 -3.50 -30.52
N GLU A 77 -5.03 -4.63 -29.87
CA GLU A 77 -3.76 -5.37 -29.94
C GLU A 77 -3.82 -6.46 -31.01
#